data_AF-A0A0F9JNN0-F1
#
_entry.id   AF-A0A0F9JNN0-F1
#
_cell.length_a   1.000
_cell.length_b   1.000
_cell.length_c   1.000
_cell.angle_alpha   90.00
_cell.angle_beta   90.00
_cell.angle_gamma   90.00
#
_symmetry.space_group_name_H-M   'P 1'
#
loop_
_entity.id
_entity.type
_entity.pdbx_description
1 polymer ?
#
loop_
_entity_poly.entity_id
_entity_poly.type
_entity_poly.pdbx_seq_one_letter_code
_entity_poly.pdbx_strand_id
1 'polypeptide(L)'
;MTEERTRLVEVGHRHTNCWGQVAIVAGVDIGQHGVFLSLDFSGSPGHTYLPLELPAGGDFSTGYYNWPCYGTSTLDNGMKVGTVCCRWDDDDGETLPACEALWEKTIEAVEAEGGVMQSRPTDIRLN
;
A
#
# COMPACT_ATOMS: atom_id res chain seq x y z
N MET A 1 7.02 -27.21 14.32
CA MET A 1 7.54 -25.84 14.55
C MET A 1 6.42 -24.91 14.14
N THR A 2 5.79 -24.25 15.09
CA THR A 2 4.75 -23.24 14.83
C THR A 2 5.44 -21.99 14.32
N GLU A 3 5.37 -21.73 13.01
CA GLU A 3 5.89 -20.49 12.43
C GLU A 3 5.24 -19.30 13.13
N GLU A 4 6.09 -18.52 13.80
CA GLU A 4 5.74 -17.28 14.46
C GLU A 4 5.48 -16.25 13.35
N ARG A 5 4.22 -16.12 12.93
CA ARG A 5 3.77 -15.15 11.92
C ARG A 5 4.07 -13.73 12.41
N THR A 6 5.19 -13.17 11.98
CA THR A 6 5.50 -11.77 12.23
C THR A 6 4.61 -10.93 11.32
N ARG A 7 3.48 -10.45 11.86
CA ARG A 7 2.57 -9.58 11.10
C ARG A 7 3.20 -8.19 10.99
N LEU A 8 3.61 -7.82 9.78
CA LEU A 8 4.30 -6.55 9.51
C LEU A 8 3.43 -5.32 9.74
N VAL A 9 2.11 -5.47 9.63
CA VAL A 9 1.12 -4.44 9.91
C VAL A 9 -0.09 -5.08 10.59
N GLU A 10 -0.59 -4.43 11.63
CA GLU A 10 -1.78 -4.85 12.39
C GLU A 10 -2.65 -3.64 12.71
N VAL A 11 -3.92 -3.88 13.03
CA VAL A 11 -4.82 -2.86 13.57
C VAL A 11 -4.23 -2.28 14.86
N GLY A 12 -4.21 -0.95 14.96
CA GLY A 12 -3.61 -0.20 16.06
C GLY A 12 -2.17 0.26 15.80
N HIS A 13 -1.48 -0.28 14.79
CA HIS A 13 -0.12 0.17 14.44
C HIS A 13 -0.13 1.60 13.90
N ARG A 14 0.97 2.33 14.14
CA ARG A 14 1.20 3.63 13.51
C ARG A 14 1.65 3.42 12.07
N HIS A 15 1.09 4.22 11.19
CA HIS A 15 1.44 4.26 9.78
C HIS A 15 1.75 5.71 9.40
N THR A 16 2.96 5.96 8.88
CA THR A 16 3.29 7.26 8.29
C THR A 16 3.14 7.14 6.79
N ASN A 17 2.19 7.84 6.20
CA ASN A 17 1.94 7.80 4.76
C ASN A 17 3.06 8.49 3.97
N CYS A 18 3.01 8.41 2.64
CA CYS A 18 4.00 9.03 1.76
C CYS A 18 4.02 10.56 1.78
N TRP A 19 3.04 11.21 2.43
CA TRP A 19 2.99 12.65 2.69
C TRP A 19 3.58 13.04 4.06
N GLY A 20 4.06 12.06 4.84
CA GLY A 20 4.57 12.30 6.20
C GLY A 20 3.48 12.44 7.27
N GLN A 21 2.22 12.19 6.93
CA GLN A 21 1.12 12.21 7.88
C GLN A 21 1.04 10.89 8.62
N VAL A 22 0.77 10.96 9.92
CA VAL A 22 0.64 9.78 10.78
C VAL A 22 -0.83 9.42 10.95
N ALA A 23 -1.15 8.16 10.71
CA ALA A 23 -2.43 7.55 11.01
C ALA A 23 -2.26 6.32 11.91
N ILE A 24 -3.38 5.88 12.48
CA ILE A 24 -3.52 4.57 13.11
C ILE A 24 -4.20 3.62 12.13
N VAL A 25 -3.69 2.40 12.01
CA VAL A 25 -4.32 1.36 11.19
C VAL A 25 -5.64 0.94 11.86
N ALA A 26 -6.75 1.19 11.21
CA ALA A 26 -8.09 0.83 11.66
C ALA A 26 -8.55 -0.54 11.10
N GLY A 27 -8.02 -0.95 9.95
CA GLY A 27 -8.35 -2.22 9.30
C GLY A 27 -7.21 -2.71 8.40
N VAL A 28 -7.10 -4.02 8.24
CA VAL A 28 -6.10 -4.68 7.40
C VAL A 28 -6.80 -5.76 6.59
N ASP A 29 -6.81 -5.60 5.27
CA ASP A 29 -7.32 -6.59 4.33
C ASP A 29 -6.18 -7.01 3.41
N ILE A 30 -5.93 -8.32 3.31
CA ILE A 30 -4.82 -8.87 2.51
C ILE A 30 -5.41 -9.45 1.23
N GLY A 31 -4.94 -8.96 0.09
CA GLY A 31 -5.30 -9.46 -1.23
C GLY A 31 -4.16 -10.23 -1.89
N GLN A 32 -4.34 -10.51 -3.18
CA GLN A 32 -3.38 -11.27 -3.99
C GLN A 32 -2.13 -10.46 -4.27
N HIS A 33 -2.28 -9.17 -4.56
CA HIS A 33 -1.20 -8.30 -4.99
C HIS A 33 -0.74 -7.30 -3.93
N GLY A 34 -1.44 -7.19 -2.81
CA GLY A 34 -1.10 -6.21 -1.78
C GLY A 34 -1.90 -6.30 -0.50
N VAL A 35 -1.63 -5.34 0.37
CA VAL A 35 -2.36 -5.13 1.63
C VAL A 35 -3.09 -3.81 1.55
N PHE A 36 -4.41 -3.86 1.71
CA PHE A 36 -5.24 -2.68 1.87
C PHE A 36 -5.34 -2.32 3.35
N LEU A 37 -5.07 -1.06 3.67
CA LEU A 37 -5.16 -0.52 5.02
C LEU A 37 -6.26 0.52 5.07
N SER A 38 -7.19 0.32 5.99
CA SER A 38 -8.05 1.41 6.49
C SER A 38 -7.28 2.14 7.58
N LEU A 39 -7.26 3.46 7.51
CA LEU A 39 -6.47 4.35 8.35
C LEU A 39 -7.37 5.35 9.07
N ASP A 40 -6.99 5.71 10.28
CA ASP A 40 -7.60 6.80 11.05
C ASP A 40 -6.58 7.92 11.29
N PHE A 41 -6.82 9.07 10.66
CA PHE A 41 -6.06 10.31 10.81
C PHE A 41 -6.69 11.20 11.89
N SER A 42 -6.72 10.72 13.13
CA SER A 42 -7.27 11.47 14.29
C SER A 42 -8.76 11.83 14.13
N GLY A 43 -9.58 10.85 13.74
CA GLY A 43 -11.02 10.97 13.52
C GLY A 43 -11.41 11.19 12.06
N SER A 44 -10.45 11.24 11.14
CA SER A 44 -10.69 11.31 9.70
C SER A 44 -10.30 9.99 9.03
N PRO A 45 -11.24 9.25 8.42
CA PRO A 45 -10.91 8.00 7.75
C PRO A 45 -10.04 8.26 6.53
N GLY A 46 -9.20 7.29 6.18
CA GLY A 46 -8.45 7.27 4.94
C GLY A 46 -8.01 5.86 4.59
N HIS A 47 -7.42 5.71 3.41
CA HIS A 47 -7.05 4.40 2.89
C HIS A 47 -5.68 4.44 2.22
N THR A 48 -4.98 3.32 2.26
CA THR A 48 -3.76 3.14 1.48
C THR A 48 -3.62 1.69 1.06
N TYR A 49 -2.97 1.48 -0.08
CA TYR A 49 -2.66 0.16 -0.57
C TYR A 49 -1.15 -0.02 -0.60
N LEU A 50 -0.70 -1.17 -0.10
CA LEU A 50 0.69 -1.59 -0.01
C LEU A 50 0.90 -2.76 -0.98
N PRO A 51 1.24 -2.51 -2.25
CA PRO A 51 1.53 -3.58 -3.18
C PRO A 51 2.75 -4.40 -2.75
N LEU A 52 2.69 -5.72 -2.96
CA LEU A 52 3.80 -6.64 -2.70
C LEU A 52 4.94 -6.47 -3.69
N GLU A 53 4.60 -6.14 -4.93
CA GLU A 53 5.52 -5.85 -6.02
C GLU A 53 5.29 -4.43 -6.46
N LEU A 54 6.35 -3.65 -6.60
CA LEU A 54 6.31 -2.27 -7.07
C LEU A 54 7.53 -2.06 -7.94
N PRO A 55 7.44 -1.31 -9.06
CA PRO A 55 8.63 -0.93 -9.81
C PRO A 55 9.68 -0.29 -8.91
N ALA A 56 10.96 -0.36 -9.31
CA ALA A 56 12.05 0.27 -8.57
C ALA A 56 11.68 1.71 -8.18
N GLY A 57 11.77 2.03 -6.89
CA GLY A 57 11.15 3.23 -6.33
C GLY A 57 11.99 4.45 -6.56
N GLY A 58 11.38 5.45 -7.18
CA GLY A 58 11.84 6.82 -7.12
C GLY A 58 11.16 7.59 -5.98
N ASP A 59 11.37 8.90 -5.99
CA ASP A 59 10.73 9.84 -5.08
C ASP A 59 9.21 9.85 -5.25
N PHE A 60 8.53 10.45 -4.27
CA PHE A 60 7.09 10.70 -4.30
C PHE A 60 6.65 11.28 -5.65
N SER A 61 5.60 10.73 -6.25
CA SER A 61 5.02 11.24 -7.50
C SER A 61 3.50 11.20 -7.44
N THR A 62 2.89 12.23 -8.01
CA THR A 62 1.44 12.32 -8.22
C THR A 62 1.05 11.75 -9.59
N GLY A 63 -0.13 11.15 -9.69
CA GLY A 63 -0.68 10.67 -10.97
C GLY A 63 -0.01 9.40 -11.51
N TYR A 64 0.41 8.50 -10.62
CA TYR A 64 1.07 7.23 -10.97
C TYR A 64 0.04 6.20 -11.45
N TYR A 65 -0.01 5.86 -12.74
CA TYR A 65 -0.92 4.86 -13.32
C TYR A 65 -2.35 4.89 -12.75
N ASN A 66 -2.99 6.07 -12.76
CA ASN A 66 -4.34 6.33 -12.23
C ASN A 66 -4.51 6.28 -10.71
N TRP A 67 -3.42 6.04 -9.96
CA TRP A 67 -3.31 6.32 -8.54
C TRP A 67 -3.03 7.81 -8.30
N PRO A 68 -3.69 8.47 -7.33
CA PRO A 68 -3.41 9.85 -6.95
C PRO A 68 -1.94 10.10 -6.66
N CYS A 69 -1.31 9.19 -5.91
CA CYS A 69 0.10 9.26 -5.59
C CYS A 69 0.72 7.87 -5.40
N TYR A 70 2.01 7.80 -5.68
CA TYR A 70 2.87 6.72 -5.19
C TYR A 70 4.02 7.34 -4.37
N GLY A 71 4.51 6.58 -3.41
CA GLY A 71 5.69 6.97 -2.64
C GLY A 71 6.10 5.90 -1.66
N THR A 72 6.75 6.34 -0.58
CA THR A 72 7.21 5.47 0.50
C THR A 72 6.49 5.80 1.79
N SER A 73 5.83 4.80 2.38
CA SER A 73 5.28 4.86 3.74
C SER A 73 6.24 4.24 4.74
N THR A 74 6.09 4.60 6.01
CA THR A 74 6.85 4.02 7.13
C THR A 74 5.90 3.33 8.10
N LEU A 75 6.13 2.05 8.37
CA LEU A 75 5.38 1.26 9.35
C LEU A 75 5.86 1.53 10.78
N ASP A 76 5.12 1.05 11.77
CA ASP A 76 5.40 1.29 13.20
C ASP A 76 6.79 0.81 13.65
N ASN A 77 7.29 -0.27 13.05
CA ASN A 77 8.63 -0.80 13.30
C ASN A 77 9.76 -0.02 12.59
N GLY A 78 9.44 1.09 11.90
CA GLY A 78 10.39 1.89 11.14
C GLY A 78 10.70 1.37 9.73
N MET A 79 10.12 0.25 9.32
CA MET A 79 10.29 -0.29 7.97
C MET A 79 9.65 0.64 6.94
N LYS A 80 10.39 0.94 5.87
CA LYS A 80 9.91 1.71 4.73
C LYS A 80 9.35 0.77 3.67
N VAL A 81 8.10 1.01 3.30
CA VAL A 81 7.38 0.23 2.27
C VAL A 81 6.92 1.14 1.15
N GLY A 82 6.95 0.64 -0.07
CA GLY A 82 6.31 1.34 -1.17
C GLY A 82 4.80 1.33 -0.99
N THR A 83 4.15 2.41 -1.40
CA THR A 83 2.72 2.59 -1.23
C THR A 83 2.14 3.33 -2.42
N VAL A 84 0.87 3.06 -2.69
CA VAL A 84 0.02 3.93 -3.49
C VAL A 84 -1.14 4.46 -2.63
N CYS A 85 -1.42 5.74 -2.80
CA CYS A 85 -2.58 6.37 -2.20
C CYS A 85 -3.81 5.93 -2.99
N CYS A 86 -4.84 5.46 -2.31
CA CYS A 86 -6.12 5.23 -2.95
C CYS A 86 -6.83 6.60 -3.16
N ARG A 87 -7.78 6.70 -4.09
CA ARG A 87 -8.41 7.97 -4.51
C ARG A 87 -9.18 8.62 -3.38
N TRP A 88 -8.93 9.91 -3.16
CA TRP A 88 -9.52 10.67 -2.06
C TRP A 88 -10.88 11.29 -2.39
N ASP A 89 -11.28 11.28 -3.66
CA ASP A 89 -12.18 12.32 -4.14
C ASP A 89 -13.65 11.93 -4.30
N ASP A 90 -14.09 10.68 -4.14
CA ASP A 90 -15.54 10.37 -4.16
C ASP A 90 -15.90 9.11 -3.36
N ASP A 91 -16.68 9.33 -2.30
CA ASP A 91 -17.46 8.37 -1.50
C ASP A 91 -16.73 7.22 -0.77
N ASP A 92 -17.19 6.97 0.46
CA ASP A 92 -16.83 5.94 1.44
C ASP A 92 -16.88 4.47 0.90
N GLY A 93 -16.03 4.10 -0.07
CA GLY A 93 -16.21 2.85 -0.83
C GLY A 93 -14.95 2.24 -1.44
N GLU A 94 -13.76 2.70 -1.07
CA GLU A 94 -12.54 2.03 -1.51
C GLU A 94 -12.39 0.70 -0.80
N THR A 95 -12.32 -0.36 -1.60
CA THR A 95 -12.24 -1.74 -1.11
C THR A 95 -11.01 -2.41 -1.70
N LEU A 96 -10.54 -3.46 -1.02
CA LEU A 96 -9.45 -4.29 -1.52
C LEU A 96 -9.68 -4.75 -2.97
N PRO A 97 -10.86 -5.27 -3.40
CA PRO A 97 -11.09 -5.65 -4.79
C PRO A 97 -10.89 -4.52 -5.82
N ALA A 98 -11.26 -3.28 -5.48
CA ALA A 98 -11.05 -2.14 -6.37
C ALA A 98 -9.56 -1.79 -6.50
N CYS A 99 -8.82 -1.86 -5.40
CA CYS A 99 -7.38 -1.64 -5.38
C CYS A 99 -6.64 -2.74 -6.16
N GLU A 100 -7.01 -4.00 -5.97
CA GLU A 100 -6.45 -5.14 -6.69
C GLU A 100 -6.69 -5.02 -8.20
N ALA A 101 -7.92 -4.73 -8.63
CA ALA A 101 -8.24 -4.55 -10.05
C ALA A 101 -7.51 -3.36 -10.70
N LEU A 102 -7.26 -2.29 -9.93
CA LEU A 102 -6.45 -1.17 -10.41
C LEU A 102 -4.96 -1.53 -10.45
N TRP A 103 -4.50 -2.35 -9.50
CA TRP A 103 -3.13 -2.82 -9.45
C TRP A 103 -2.80 -3.76 -10.62
N GLU A 104 -3.70 -4.67 -10.98
CA GLU A 104 -3.56 -5.53 -12.18
C GLU A 104 -3.34 -4.69 -13.44
N LYS A 105 -4.15 -3.64 -13.65
CA LYS A 105 -3.98 -2.69 -14.76
C LYS A 105 -2.66 -1.92 -14.68
N THR A 106 -2.18 -1.66 -13.47
CA THR A 106 -0.88 -1.01 -13.25
C THR A 106 0.26 -1.93 -13.68
N ILE A 107 0.19 -3.22 -13.35
CA ILE A 107 1.16 -4.24 -13.80
C ILE A 107 1.19 -4.28 -15.33
N GLU A 108 0.04 -4.42 -15.98
CA GLU A 108 -0.06 -4.46 -17.45
C GLU A 108 0.55 -3.21 -18.11
N ALA A 109 0.30 -2.02 -17.54
CA ALA A 109 0.81 -0.76 -18.07
C ALA A 109 2.33 -0.63 -17.91
N VAL A 110 2.87 -1.01 -16.74
CA VAL A 110 4.31 -1.02 -16.49
C VAL A 110 5.02 -1.98 -17.46
N GLU A 111 4.47 -3.17 -17.66
CA GLU A 111 5.02 -4.16 -18.59
C GLU A 111 4.99 -3.67 -20.04
N ALA A 112 3.90 -3.02 -20.46
CA ALA A 112 3.76 -2.46 -21.81
C ALA A 112 4.80 -1.36 -22.12
N GLU A 113 5.25 -0.63 -21.10
CA GLU A 113 6.31 0.39 -21.21
C GLU A 113 7.73 -0.20 -21.13
N GLY A 114 7.85 -1.53 -21.01
CA GLY A 114 9.14 -2.22 -20.82
C GLY A 114 9.71 -2.07 -19.41
N GLY A 115 8.89 -1.62 -18.45
CA GLY A 115 9.21 -1.61 -17.04
C GLY A 115 9.19 -3.02 -16.44
N VAL A 116 9.83 -3.17 -15.27
CA VAL A 116 9.88 -4.43 -14.54
C VAL A 116 9.30 -4.20 -13.15
N MET A 117 8.27 -4.96 -12.81
CA MET A 117 7.78 -5.06 -11.44
C MET A 117 8.87 -5.73 -10.60
N GLN A 118 9.37 -5.03 -9.60
CA GLN A 118 10.37 -5.58 -8.71
C GLN A 118 9.68 -6.06 -7.44
N SER A 119 9.86 -7.33 -7.12
CA SER A 119 9.71 -7.82 -5.76
C SER A 119 10.68 -7.00 -4.92
N ARG A 120 10.18 -6.03 -4.17
CA ARG A 120 11.01 -5.31 -3.21
C ARG A 120 11.40 -6.32 -2.10
N PRO A 121 12.45 -6.06 -1.31
CA PRO A 121 12.63 -6.76 -0.04
C PRO A 121 11.49 -6.34 0.90
N THR A 122 10.29 -6.82 0.62
CA THR A 122 9.24 -7.03 1.58
C THR A 122 9.56 -8.38 2.18
N ASP A 123 10.06 -8.43 3.41
CA ASP A 123 9.80 -9.60 4.25
C ASP A 123 8.29 -9.72 4.58
N ILE A 124 7.38 -9.28 3.69
CA ILE A 124 6.01 -9.77 3.59
C ILE A 124 6.10 -11.13 2.90
N ARG A 125 6.78 -12.06 3.56
CA ARG A 125 6.58 -13.48 3.28
C ARG A 125 5.26 -13.83 3.94
N LEU A 126 4.20 -13.87 3.14
CA LEU A 126 2.97 -14.53 3.53
C LEU A 126 3.26 -16.03 3.62
N ASN A 127 3.70 -16.49 4.80
CA ASN A 127 3.68 -17.90 5.20
C ASN A 127 2.44 -18.17 6.09
#